data_AF-A0A6B3AYF1-F1
#
_entry.id   AF-A0A6B3AYF1-F1
#
_cell.length_a   1.000
_cell.length_b   1.000
_cell.length_c   1.000
_cell.angle_alpha   90.00
_cell.angle_beta   90.00
_cell.angle_gamma   90.00
#
_symmetry.space_group_name_H-M   'P 1'
#
loop_
_entity.id
_entity.type
_entity.pdbx_description
1 polymer ?
#
loop_
_entity_poly.entity_id
_entity_poly.type
_entity_poly.pdbx_seq_one_letter_code
_entity_poly.pdbx_strand_id
1 'polypeptide(L)'
;MITTTITHSRVYGTVARLSDQHPWVKATLRQHGFEWSHSLKAFTAPGTRSWPFDHYRFARLTRELRRCGFPVKVVVDNAQPAADPIADALTELFDLAYAVQRLGAALAQDMLSRPGQVTPERIKEAQEAVEAAQTKAERIEARPGVYEQPEMTDVWHLLTRGATAVGLPPF
;
A
#
# COMPACT_ATOMS: atom_id res chain seq x y z
N MET A 1 -7.63 -13.06 -28.18
CA MET A 1 -7.91 -11.61 -28.08
C MET A 1 -7.56 -11.20 -26.66
N ILE A 2 -6.57 -10.33 -26.47
CA ILE A 2 -6.10 -9.95 -25.11
C ILE A 2 -6.89 -8.73 -24.64
N THR A 3 -7.52 -8.81 -23.48
CA THR A 3 -8.32 -7.71 -22.92
C THR A 3 -7.69 -7.21 -21.64
N THR A 4 -7.21 -5.96 -21.66
CA THR A 4 -6.75 -5.27 -20.46
C THR A 4 -7.85 -4.33 -19.99
N THR A 5 -8.41 -4.61 -18.82
CA THR A 5 -9.44 -3.76 -18.23
C THR A 5 -8.78 -2.74 -17.32
N ILE A 6 -8.90 -1.45 -17.67
CA ILE A 6 -8.45 -0.36 -16.82
C ILE A 6 -9.68 0.28 -16.18
N THR A 7 -9.76 0.19 -14.85
CA THR A 7 -10.85 0.75 -14.06
C THR A 7 -10.27 1.82 -13.16
N HIS A 8 -10.92 2.97 -13.08
CA HIS A 8 -10.60 3.97 -12.08
C HIS A 8 -11.69 3.94 -11.01
N SER A 9 -11.31 3.75 -9.74
CA SER A 9 -12.22 3.88 -8.60
C SER A 9 -11.66 4.83 -7.55
N ARG A 10 -12.55 5.44 -6.78
CA ARG A 10 -12.16 6.31 -5.66
C ARG A 10 -11.30 5.58 -4.63
N VAL A 11 -11.72 4.38 -4.25
CA VAL A 11 -11.12 3.61 -3.15
C VAL A 11 -9.77 3.01 -3.57
N TYR A 12 -9.66 2.58 -4.83
CA TYR A 12 -8.53 1.79 -5.29
C TYR A 12 -7.62 2.51 -6.28
N GLY A 13 -8.03 3.68 -6.77
CA GLY A 13 -7.34 4.43 -7.82
C GLY A 13 -7.50 3.80 -9.19
N THR A 14 -6.57 4.11 -10.10
CA THR A 14 -6.52 3.48 -11.42
C THR A 14 -5.88 2.11 -11.31
N VAL A 15 -6.68 1.07 -11.53
CA VAL A 15 -6.26 -0.33 -11.58
C VAL A 15 -6.31 -0.87 -13.00
N ALA A 16 -5.34 -1.72 -13.35
CA ALA A 16 -5.33 -2.50 -14.57
C ALA A 16 -5.37 -4.00 -14.23
N ARG A 17 -6.40 -4.69 -14.72
CA ARG A 17 -6.56 -6.15 -14.63
C ARG A 17 -6.35 -6.78 -16.00
N LEU A 18 -5.60 -7.87 -16.03
CA LEU A 18 -5.30 -8.62 -17.25
C LEU A 18 -6.25 -9.80 -17.35
N SER A 19 -6.95 -9.95 -18.49
CA SER A 19 -7.76 -11.14 -18.76
C SER A 19 -6.89 -12.39 -18.98
N ASP A 20 -5.68 -12.20 -19.53
CA ASP A 20 -4.74 -13.26 -19.89
C ASP A 20 -3.33 -12.91 -19.39
N GLN A 21 -2.60 -13.89 -18.84
CA GLN A 21 -1.28 -13.72 -18.24
C GLN A 21 -0.17 -13.59 -19.30
N HIS A 22 -0.15 -12.51 -20.06
CA HIS A 22 0.91 -12.25 -21.04
C HIS A 22 2.06 -11.42 -20.44
N PRO A 23 3.32 -11.93 -20.44
CA PRO A 23 4.46 -11.27 -19.80
C PRO A 23 4.77 -9.85 -20.31
N TRP A 24 4.52 -9.59 -21.59
CA TRP A 24 4.81 -8.29 -22.20
C TRP A 24 3.86 -7.18 -21.72
N VAL A 25 2.59 -7.48 -21.44
CA VAL A 25 1.62 -6.49 -20.93
C VAL A 25 2.00 -6.02 -19.53
N LYS A 26 2.47 -6.95 -18.71
CA LYS A 26 3.05 -6.67 -17.39
C LYS A 26 4.30 -5.78 -17.50
N ALA A 27 5.17 -6.04 -18.48
CA ALA A 27 6.34 -5.20 -18.74
C ALA A 27 5.93 -3.78 -19.17
N THR A 28 4.96 -3.65 -20.09
CA THR A 28 4.42 -2.36 -20.53
C THR A 28 3.79 -1.56 -19.39
N LEU A 29 2.98 -2.19 -18.54
CA LEU A 29 2.36 -1.53 -17.39
C LEU A 29 3.44 -0.98 -16.42
N ARG A 30 4.47 -1.78 -16.13
CA ARG A 30 5.60 -1.35 -15.30
C ARG A 30 6.40 -0.20 -15.92
N GLN A 31 6.65 -0.23 -17.24
CA GLN A 31 7.32 0.88 -17.95
C GLN A 31 6.53 2.19 -17.87
N HIS A 32 5.20 2.12 -17.80
CA HIS A 32 4.33 3.27 -17.58
C HIS A 32 4.07 3.57 -16.10
N GLY A 33 4.87 3.00 -15.21
CA GLY A 33 4.88 3.29 -13.78
C GLY A 33 3.85 2.51 -12.95
N PHE A 34 3.04 1.62 -13.56
CA PHE A 34 2.11 0.82 -12.76
C PHE A 34 2.84 -0.24 -11.93
N GLU A 35 2.44 -0.34 -10.67
CA GLU A 35 2.99 -1.30 -9.72
C GLU A 35 1.98 -2.41 -9.41
N TRP A 36 2.46 -3.61 -9.10
CA TRP A 36 1.56 -4.70 -8.74
C TRP A 36 1.05 -4.51 -7.31
N SER A 37 -0.26 -4.36 -7.14
CA SER A 37 -0.91 -4.33 -5.83
C SER A 37 -1.40 -5.73 -5.48
N HIS A 38 -0.81 -6.29 -4.41
CA HIS A 38 -1.21 -7.59 -3.88
C HIS A 38 -2.62 -7.57 -3.29
N SER A 39 -3.02 -6.48 -2.64
CA SER A 39 -4.37 -6.34 -2.05
C SER A 39 -5.47 -6.26 -3.10
N LEU A 40 -5.22 -5.59 -4.23
CA LEU A 40 -6.21 -5.41 -5.29
C LEU A 40 -6.19 -6.51 -6.36
N LYS A 41 -5.19 -7.39 -6.30
CA LYS A 41 -4.86 -8.38 -7.33
C LYS A 41 -4.84 -7.73 -8.73
N ALA A 42 -4.24 -6.54 -8.82
CA ALA A 42 -4.23 -5.71 -10.01
C ALA A 42 -3.01 -4.78 -10.04
N PHE A 43 -2.68 -4.25 -11.21
CA PHE A 43 -1.67 -3.20 -11.34
C PHE A 43 -2.26 -1.85 -10.98
N THR A 44 -1.61 -1.07 -10.12
CA THR A 44 -2.03 0.26 -9.68
C THR A 44 -1.16 1.35 -10.27
N ALA A 45 -1.77 2.41 -10.79
CA ALA A 45 -1.03 3.59 -11.22
C ALA A 45 -0.56 4.41 -10.00
N PRO A 46 0.68 4.93 -10.02
CA PRO A 46 1.24 5.68 -8.92
C PRO A 46 0.51 7.02 -8.75
N GLY A 47 0.18 7.37 -7.50
CA GLY A 47 -0.50 8.62 -7.16
C GLY A 47 -1.98 8.71 -7.54
N THR A 48 -2.66 7.58 -7.79
CA THR A 48 -4.09 7.58 -8.20
C THR A 48 -5.08 7.29 -7.07
N ARG A 49 -4.61 7.01 -5.85
CA ARG A 49 -5.47 7.04 -4.66
C ARG A 49 -5.54 8.50 -4.21
N SER A 50 -6.77 9.01 -4.16
CA SER A 50 -7.23 10.32 -3.64
C SER A 50 -7.15 11.63 -4.47
N TRP A 51 -6.96 11.68 -5.80
CA TRP A 51 -7.10 12.95 -6.58
C TRP A 51 -7.80 12.78 -7.95
N PRO A 52 -8.46 13.85 -8.48
CA PRO A 52 -9.46 13.75 -9.55
C PRO A 52 -8.80 13.33 -10.86
N PHE A 53 -9.47 12.41 -11.57
CA PHE A 53 -9.26 12.04 -12.98
C PHE A 53 -8.19 12.87 -13.73
N ASP A 54 -6.92 12.41 -13.73
CA ASP A 54 -5.87 13.01 -14.56
C ASP A 54 -6.05 12.53 -16.01
N HIS A 55 -6.84 13.31 -16.77
CA HIS A 55 -7.19 12.98 -18.13
C HIS A 55 -5.97 12.88 -19.06
N TYR A 56 -4.88 13.60 -18.78
CA TYR A 56 -3.71 13.65 -19.65
C TYR A 56 -2.90 12.36 -19.57
N ARG A 57 -2.72 11.80 -18.37
CA ARG A 57 -2.03 10.52 -18.19
C ARG A 57 -2.84 9.35 -18.76
N PHE A 58 -4.16 9.39 -18.58
CA PHE A 58 -5.04 8.34 -19.10
C PHE A 58 -5.14 8.38 -20.64
N ALA A 59 -5.24 9.57 -21.23
CA ALA A 59 -5.23 9.74 -22.69
C ALA A 59 -3.90 9.30 -23.32
N ARG A 60 -2.77 9.46 -22.62
CA ARG A 60 -1.47 8.94 -23.07
C ARG A 60 -1.43 7.42 -23.04
N LEU A 61 -1.80 6.80 -21.92
CA LEU A 61 -1.78 5.33 -21.77
C LEU A 61 -2.71 4.63 -22.76
N THR A 62 -3.96 5.10 -22.87
CA THR A 62 -4.96 4.51 -23.77
C THR A 62 -4.54 4.59 -25.24
N ARG A 63 -3.86 5.68 -25.63
CA ARG A 63 -3.27 5.85 -26.97
C ARG A 63 -2.12 4.89 -27.23
N GLU A 64 -1.21 4.70 -26.27
CA GLU A 64 -0.11 3.75 -26.42
C GLU A 64 -0.59 2.30 -26.47
N LEU A 65 -1.60 1.94 -25.65
CA LEU A 65 -2.21 0.61 -25.70
C LEU A 65 -2.91 0.35 -27.05
N ARG A 66 -3.58 1.34 -27.62
CA ARG A 66 -4.14 1.22 -28.98
C ARG A 66 -3.05 1.07 -30.04
N ARG A 67 -1.93 1.78 -29.91
CA ARG A 67 -0.76 1.64 -30.80
C ARG A 67 -0.15 0.25 -30.77
N CYS A 68 -0.19 -0.41 -29.61
CA CYS A 68 0.24 -1.80 -29.44
C CYS A 68 -0.82 -2.84 -29.85
N GLY A 69 -1.91 -2.42 -30.51
CA GLY A 69 -2.94 -3.32 -31.05
C GLY A 69 -3.99 -3.79 -30.04
N PHE A 70 -4.05 -3.22 -28.84
CA PHE A 70 -5.07 -3.58 -27.87
C PHE A 70 -6.39 -2.83 -28.10
N PRO A 71 -7.55 -3.50 -28.00
CA PRO A 71 -8.82 -2.82 -27.85
C PRO A 71 -8.92 -2.18 -26.47
N VAL A 72 -9.22 -0.87 -26.42
CA VAL A 72 -9.29 -0.10 -25.18
C VAL A 72 -10.66 0.57 -25.03
N LYS A 73 -11.44 0.13 -24.03
CA LYS A 73 -12.69 0.75 -23.59
C LYS A 73 -12.46 1.51 -22.28
N VAL A 74 -12.86 2.77 -22.24
CA VAL A 74 -12.77 3.62 -21.04
C VAL A 74 -14.16 3.76 -20.45
N VAL A 75 -14.36 3.28 -19.22
CA VAL A 75 -15.61 3.47 -18.47
C VAL A 75 -15.28 4.40 -17.31
N VAL A 76 -15.83 5.62 -17.33
CA VAL A 76 -15.69 6.59 -16.25
C VAL A 76 -16.92 6.46 -15.37
N ASP A 77 -16.75 5.87 -14.20
CA ASP A 77 -17.79 5.81 -13.18
C ASP A 77 -17.69 7.08 -12.32
N ASN A 78 -18.51 8.08 -12.62
CA ASN A 78 -18.48 9.41 -12.01
C ASN A 78 -19.26 9.46 -10.69
N ALA A 79 -19.06 8.48 -9.82
CA ALA A 79 -19.43 8.66 -8.42
C ALA A 79 -18.42 9.63 -7.77
N GLN A 80 -18.89 10.75 -7.23
CA GLN A 80 -18.16 11.46 -6.19
C GLN A 80 -18.45 10.76 -4.86
N PRO A 81 -17.51 9.99 -4.26
CA PRO A 81 -17.64 9.70 -2.84
C PRO A 81 -17.49 10.98 -2.00
N ALA A 82 -17.91 10.96 -0.76
CA ALA A 82 -17.36 11.87 0.24
C ALA A 82 -15.89 11.48 0.49
N ALA A 83 -15.02 12.40 0.90
CA ALA A 83 -13.74 11.97 1.46
C ALA A 83 -14.08 11.05 2.63
N ASP A 84 -13.57 9.82 2.61
CA ASP A 84 -13.79 8.90 3.72
C ASP A 84 -12.61 9.09 4.68
N PRO A 85 -12.78 9.91 5.74
CA PRO A 85 -11.69 10.20 6.67
C PRO A 85 -11.21 8.93 7.38
N ILE A 86 -12.03 7.87 7.41
CA ILE A 86 -11.69 6.58 8.00
C ILE A 86 -10.74 5.81 7.08
N ALA A 87 -11.00 5.78 5.77
CA ALA A 87 -10.14 5.08 4.81
C ALA A 87 -8.72 5.67 4.75
N ASP A 88 -8.59 6.99 4.85
CA ASP A 88 -7.29 7.67 4.91
C ASP A 88 -6.57 7.37 6.25
N ALA A 89 -7.30 7.37 7.37
CA ALA A 89 -6.76 7.02 8.68
C ALA A 89 -6.29 5.57 8.75
N LEU A 90 -7.06 4.62 8.22
CA LEU A 90 -6.67 3.21 8.11
C LEU A 90 -5.42 3.02 7.26
N THR A 91 -5.30 3.76 6.15
CA THR A 91 -4.10 3.70 5.32
C THR A 91 -2.87 4.18 6.09
N GLU A 92 -2.99 5.30 6.81
CA GLU A 92 -1.90 5.81 7.66
C GLU A 92 -1.49 4.80 8.75
N LEU A 93 -2.46 4.11 9.35
CA LEU A 93 -2.23 3.06 10.33
C LEU A 93 -1.52 1.84 9.75
N PHE A 94 -1.93 1.36 8.58
CA PHE A 94 -1.25 0.25 7.91
C PHE A 94 0.18 0.59 7.53
N ASP A 95 0.44 1.81 7.04
CA ASP A 95 1.80 2.24 6.70
C ASP A 95 2.71 2.24 7.94
N LEU A 96 2.21 2.68 9.09
CA LEU A 96 2.92 2.60 10.37
C LEU A 96 3.16 1.15 10.78
N ALA A 97 2.14 0.31 10.72
CA ALA A 97 2.22 -1.09 11.13
C ALA A 97 3.21 -1.89 10.27
N TYR A 98 3.22 -1.69 8.96
CA TYR A 98 4.21 -2.30 8.06
C TYR A 98 5.62 -1.73 8.24
N ALA A 99 5.77 -0.46 8.60
CA ALA A 99 7.08 0.10 8.92
C ALA A 99 7.67 -0.54 10.18
N VAL A 100 6.86 -0.66 11.24
CA VAL A 100 7.24 -1.32 12.50
C VAL A 100 7.57 -2.80 12.28
N GLN A 101 6.74 -3.53 11.52
CA GLN A 101 7.00 -4.92 11.19
C GLN A 101 8.33 -5.10 10.43
N ARG A 102 8.61 -4.24 9.44
CA ARG A 102 9.86 -4.30 8.66
C ARG A 102 11.09 -3.98 9.51
N LEU A 103 10.99 -2.98 10.39
CA LEU A 103 12.06 -2.64 11.32
C LEU A 103 12.38 -3.81 12.25
N GLY A 104 11.35 -4.40 12.88
CA GLY A 104 11.51 -5.57 13.75
C GLY A 104 12.09 -6.77 13.01
N ALA A 105 11.61 -7.06 11.79
CA ALA A 105 12.15 -8.14 10.98
C ALA A 105 13.62 -7.91 10.58
N ALA A 106 14.00 -6.68 10.24
CA ALA A 106 15.38 -6.33 9.91
C ALA A 106 16.31 -6.49 11.12
N LEU A 107 15.89 -6.01 12.30
CA LEU A 107 16.68 -6.16 13.53
C LEU A 107 16.84 -7.63 13.92
N ALA A 108 15.76 -8.42 13.89
CA ALA A 108 15.81 -9.86 14.18
C ALA A 108 16.75 -10.60 13.21
N GLN A 109 16.70 -10.25 11.91
CA GLN A 109 17.60 -10.82 10.91
C GLN A 109 19.07 -10.44 11.15
N ASP A 110 19.35 -9.20 11.55
CA ASP A 110 20.69 -8.74 11.90
C ASP A 110 21.22 -9.45 13.15
N MET A 111 20.38 -9.69 14.17
CA MET A 111 20.76 -10.46 15.35
C MET A 111 21.13 -11.90 15.01
N LEU A 112 20.45 -12.52 14.04
CA LEU A 112 20.74 -13.88 13.59
C LEU A 112 21.99 -13.96 12.70
N SER A 113 22.12 -13.04 11.75
CA SER A 113 23.13 -13.15 10.68
C SER A 113 24.42 -12.38 10.97
N ARG A 114 24.35 -11.33 11.79
CA ARG A 114 25.46 -10.40 12.10
C ARG A 114 25.38 -9.90 13.54
N PRO A 115 25.39 -10.79 14.56
CA PRO A 115 25.16 -10.39 15.96
C PRO A 115 26.14 -9.31 16.46
N GLY A 116 27.39 -9.31 15.98
CA GLY A 116 28.39 -8.29 16.36
C GLY A 116 28.13 -6.88 15.80
N GLN A 117 27.15 -6.70 14.90
CA GLN A 117 26.73 -5.40 14.36
C GLN A 117 25.48 -4.84 15.06
N VAL A 118 24.85 -5.61 15.94
CA VAL A 118 23.69 -5.17 16.72
C VAL A 118 24.19 -4.67 18.07
N THR A 119 24.37 -3.37 18.19
CA THR A 119 24.76 -2.73 19.45
C THR A 119 23.53 -2.45 20.32
N PRO A 120 23.70 -2.31 21.65
CA PRO A 120 22.61 -1.88 22.53
C PRO A 120 21.96 -0.57 22.10
N GLU A 121 22.74 0.37 21.56
CA GLU A 121 22.24 1.66 21.06
C GLU A 121 21.28 1.46 19.88
N ARG A 122 21.63 0.56 18.93
CA ARG A 122 20.80 0.28 17.76
C ARG A 122 19.49 -0.42 18.14
N ILE A 123 19.51 -1.27 19.16
CA ILE A 123 18.29 -1.87 19.73
C ILE A 123 17.42 -0.76 20.33
N LYS A 124 18.02 0.12 21.13
CA LYS A 124 17.32 1.24 21.77
C LYS A 124 16.68 2.18 20.73
N GLU A 125 17.39 2.56 19.67
CA GLU A 125 16.86 3.37 18.57
C GLU A 125 15.66 2.69 17.89
N ALA A 126 15.73 1.37 17.68
CA ALA A 126 14.62 0.63 17.11
C ALA A 126 13.41 0.58 18.05
N GLN A 127 13.63 0.43 19.35
CA GLN A 127 12.57 0.48 20.37
C GLN A 127 11.90 1.85 20.40
N GLU A 128 12.67 2.94 20.48
CA GLU A 128 12.17 4.32 20.46
C GLU A 128 11.37 4.62 19.18
N ALA A 129 11.80 4.11 18.02
CA ALA A 129 11.07 4.26 16.76
C ALA A 129 9.72 3.52 16.76
N VAL A 130 9.66 2.32 17.37
CA VAL A 130 8.41 1.56 17.51
C VAL A 130 7.45 2.25 18.47
N GLU A 131 7.92 2.72 19.63
CA GLU A 131 7.11 3.46 20.60
C GLU A 131 6.55 4.77 20.00
N ALA A 132 7.36 5.48 19.21
CA ALA A 132 6.91 6.68 18.50
C ALA A 132 5.84 6.35 17.44
N ALA A 133 6.01 5.26 16.69
CA ALA A 133 5.02 4.80 15.72
C ALA A 133 3.71 4.37 16.40
N GLN A 134 3.79 3.71 17.55
CA GLN A 134 2.63 3.35 18.36
C GLN A 134 1.88 4.59 18.87
N THR A 135 2.59 5.55 19.46
CA THR A 135 1.99 6.82 19.92
C THR A 135 1.24 7.52 18.79
N LYS A 136 1.79 7.45 17.57
CA LYS A 136 1.14 8.00 16.38
C LYS A 136 -0.08 7.17 15.98
N ALA A 137 -0.01 5.84 16.04
CA ALA A 137 -1.11 4.95 15.73
C ALA A 137 -2.31 5.18 16.66
N GLU A 138 -2.09 5.26 17.97
CA GLU A 138 -3.14 5.53 18.98
C GLU A 138 -3.86 6.87 18.71
N ARG A 139 -3.13 7.91 18.27
CA ARG A 139 -3.73 9.20 17.89
C ARG A 139 -4.60 9.10 16.64
N ILE A 140 -4.26 8.21 15.70
CA ILE A 140 -5.03 8.01 14.46
C ILE A 140 -6.26 7.13 14.75
N GLU A 141 -6.11 6.11 15.58
CA GLU A 141 -7.18 5.24 16.06
C GLU A 141 -8.24 6.01 16.84
N ALA A 142 -7.84 7.02 17.63
CA ALA A 142 -8.76 7.89 18.36
C ALA A 142 -9.66 8.75 17.44
N ARG A 143 -9.46 8.74 16.12
CA ARG A 143 -10.34 9.44 15.18
C ARG A 143 -11.69 8.68 15.08
N PRO A 144 -12.83 9.39 15.00
CA PRO A 144 -14.15 8.74 15.00
C PRO A 144 -14.30 7.70 13.87
N GLY A 145 -14.77 6.51 14.22
CA GLY A 145 -15.08 5.45 13.26
C GLY A 145 -13.88 4.59 12.83
N VAL A 146 -12.66 4.90 13.28
CA VAL A 146 -11.43 4.16 12.90
C VAL A 146 -11.27 2.89 13.74
N TYR A 147 -11.45 2.97 15.05
CA TYR A 147 -11.33 1.82 15.96
C TYR A 147 -12.31 0.69 15.59
N GLU A 148 -13.49 1.05 15.12
CA GLU A 148 -14.57 0.12 14.80
C GLU A 148 -14.35 -0.63 13.48
N GLN A 149 -13.32 -0.27 12.71
CA GLN A 149 -13.01 -0.93 11.45
C GLN A 149 -12.40 -2.31 11.67
N PRO A 150 -12.85 -3.34 10.93
CA PRO A 150 -12.32 -4.70 11.09
C PRO A 150 -10.81 -4.77 10.82
N GLU A 151 -10.30 -3.91 9.93
CA GLU A 151 -8.88 -3.76 9.58
C GLU A 151 -7.97 -3.44 10.78
N MET A 152 -8.50 -2.86 11.86
CA MET A 152 -7.73 -2.54 13.06
C MET A 152 -7.10 -3.78 13.70
N THR A 153 -7.75 -4.95 13.57
CA THR A 153 -7.20 -6.22 14.05
C THR A 153 -5.86 -6.54 13.37
N ASP A 154 -5.79 -6.31 12.05
CA ASP A 154 -4.58 -6.57 11.28
C ASP A 154 -3.49 -5.53 11.58
N VAL A 155 -3.87 -4.26 11.75
CA VAL A 155 -2.97 -3.18 12.15
C VAL A 155 -2.30 -3.52 13.49
N TRP A 156 -3.08 -3.90 14.50
CA TRP A 156 -2.56 -4.24 15.82
C TRP A 156 -1.71 -5.50 15.79
N HIS A 157 -2.13 -6.54 15.07
CA HIS A 157 -1.33 -7.74 14.90
C HIS A 157 0.06 -7.42 14.29
N LEU A 158 0.12 -6.55 13.28
CA LEU A 158 1.39 -6.14 12.65
C LEU A 158 2.27 -5.30 13.59
N LEU A 159 1.68 -4.35 14.32
CA LEU A 159 2.38 -3.54 15.33
C LEU A 159 2.96 -4.41 16.44
N THR A 160 2.15 -5.30 17.03
CA THR A 160 2.56 -6.23 18.09
C THR A 160 3.68 -7.17 17.63
N ARG A 161 3.61 -7.66 16.39
CA ARG A 161 4.67 -8.49 15.82
C ARG A 161 5.98 -7.73 15.62
N GLY A 162 5.95 -6.48 15.17
CA GLY A 162 7.18 -5.69 15.03
C GLY A 162 7.77 -5.26 16.36
N ALA A 163 6.93 -4.93 17.34
CA ALA A 163 7.34 -4.55 18.70
C ALA A 163 8.02 -5.70 19.44
N THR A 164 7.41 -6.88 19.43
CA THR A 164 8.02 -8.08 20.02
C THR A 164 9.36 -8.44 19.38
N ALA A 165 9.51 -8.20 18.07
CA ALA A 165 10.77 -8.43 17.37
C ALA A 165 11.90 -7.47 17.76
N VAL A 166 11.59 -6.28 18.31
CA VAL A 166 12.59 -5.35 18.88
C VAL A 166 12.71 -5.45 20.41
N GLY A 167 12.06 -6.44 21.03
CA GLY A 167 12.13 -6.69 22.47
C GLY A 167 11.19 -5.85 23.33
N LEU A 168 10.18 -5.22 22.72
CA LEU A 168 9.09 -4.54 23.44
C LEU A 168 7.97 -5.53 23.82
N PRO A 169 7.18 -5.24 24.87
CA PRO A 169 6.02 -6.06 25.20
C PRO A 169 4.99 -6.06 24.06
N PRO A 170 4.18 -7.13 23.93
CA PRO A 170 3.06 -7.13 23.00
C PRO A 170 1.99 -6.11 23.43
N PHE A 171 1.32 -5.52 22.44
CA PHE A 171 0.18 -4.62 22.62
C PHE A 171 -1.13 -5.38 22.45
#